data_AF-A0A6N9VHE1-F1
#
_entry.id   AF-A0A6N9VHE1-F1
#
_cell.length_a   1.000
_cell.length_b   1.000
_cell.length_c   1.000
_cell.angle_alpha   90.00
_cell.angle_beta   90.00
_cell.angle_gamma   90.00
#
_symmetry.space_group_name_H-M   'P 1'
#
loop_
_entity.id
_entity.type
_entity.pdbx_description
1 polymer ?
#
loop_
_entity_poly.entity_id
_entity_poly.type
_entity_poly.pdbx_seq_one_letter_code
_entity_poly.pdbx_strand_id
1 'polypeptide(L)' 'MTLPAEDEAPSPALTATQAALAAEHAAVYGYGVLGARVPEKRRTEASAAYDGHRARRDALQR' A
#
# COMPACT_ATOMS: atom_id res chain seq x y z
N MET A 1 34.27 -17.49 -13.74
CA MET A 1 33.93 -17.65 -12.31
C MET A 1 33.27 -16.34 -11.88
N THR A 2 31.96 -16.25 -12.04
CA THR A 2 31.20 -15.06 -11.63
C THR A 2 31.10 -15.10 -10.11
N LEU A 3 31.65 -14.11 -9.43
CA LEU A 3 31.45 -13.97 -7.99
C LEU A 3 29.94 -13.75 -7.75
N PRO A 4 29.34 -14.35 -6.71
CA PRO A 4 28.00 -13.98 -6.33
C PRO A 4 28.02 -12.47 -6.05
N ALA A 5 27.08 -11.73 -6.63
CA ALA A 5 26.80 -10.38 -6.17
C ALA A 5 26.55 -10.51 -4.67
N GLU A 6 27.44 -9.98 -3.85
CA GLU A 6 27.29 -9.98 -2.40
C GLU A 6 25.95 -9.32 -2.05
N ASP A 7 25.35 -9.74 -0.93
CA ASP A 7 24.14 -9.18 -0.32
C ASP A 7 24.25 -7.64 -0.18
N GLU A 8 23.96 -6.90 -1.25
CA GLU A 8 23.88 -5.46 -1.20
C GLU A 8 22.55 -5.10 -0.55
N ALA A 9 22.62 -4.57 0.67
CA ALA A 9 21.44 -4.16 1.41
C ALA A 9 20.59 -3.22 0.54
N PRO A 10 19.24 -3.37 0.55
CA PRO A 10 18.37 -2.56 -0.28
C PRO A 10 18.61 -1.08 0.01
N SER A 11 18.65 -0.26 -1.05
CA SER A 11 18.83 1.17 -0.90
C SER A 11 17.77 1.76 0.04
N PRO A 12 18.06 2.88 0.74
CA PRO A 12 17.06 3.54 1.59
C PRO A 12 15.76 3.87 0.83
N ALA A 13 15.87 4.24 -0.45
CA ALA A 13 14.74 4.52 -1.31
C ALA A 13 13.90 3.27 -1.62
N LEU A 14 14.55 2.12 -1.88
CA LEU A 14 13.87 0.85 -2.07
C LEU A 14 13.14 0.42 -0.80
N THR A 15 13.81 0.51 0.35
CA THR A 15 13.24 0.17 1.66
C THR A 15 12.01 1.05 1.97
N ALA A 16 12.10 2.36 1.74
CA ALA A 16 10.98 3.28 1.96
C ALA A 16 9.80 2.99 1.02
N THR A 17 10.09 2.71 -0.26
CA THR A 17 9.06 2.36 -1.26
C THR A 17 8.34 1.07 -0.89
N GLN A 18 9.07 0.04 -0.46
CA GLN A 18 8.49 -1.23 -0.01
C GLN A 18 7.65 -1.07 1.27
N ALA A 19 8.12 -0.26 2.23
CA ALA A 19 7.35 0.06 3.42
C ALA A 19 6.05 0.81 3.10
N ALA A 20 6.11 1.79 2.18
CA ALA A 20 4.93 2.50 1.70
C ALA A 20 3.95 1.55 1.01
N LEU A 21 4.43 0.67 0.13
CA LEU A 21 3.59 -0.31 -0.54
C LEU A 21 2.89 -1.25 0.45
N ALA A 22 3.61 -1.75 1.46
CA ALA A 22 3.03 -2.58 2.52
C ALA A 22 1.94 -1.81 3.31
N ALA A 23 2.17 -0.53 3.62
CA ALA A 23 1.17 0.31 4.28
C ALA A 23 -0.08 0.52 3.40
N GLU A 24 0.08 0.73 2.09
CA GLU A 24 -1.05 0.86 1.17
C GLU A 24 -1.86 -0.45 1.08
N HIS A 25 -1.21 -1.62 1.09
CA HIS A 25 -1.91 -2.91 1.18
C HIS A 25 -2.73 -3.04 2.47
N ALA A 26 -2.15 -2.69 3.61
CA ALA A 26 -2.86 -2.72 4.89
C ALA A 26 -4.05 -1.74 4.89
N ALA A 27 -3.89 -0.55 4.32
CA ALA A 27 -4.94 0.45 4.22
C ALA A 27 -6.09 0.00 3.32
N VAL A 28 -5.79 -0.57 2.14
CA VAL A 28 -6.81 -1.14 1.23
C VAL A 28 -7.64 -2.21 1.95
N TYR A 29 -6.99 -3.13 2.67
CA TYR A 29 -7.71 -4.13 3.47
C TYR A 29 -8.56 -3.47 4.57
N GLY A 30 -7.97 -2.57 5.35
CA GLY A 30 -8.62 -1.89 6.46
C GLY A 30 -9.87 -1.12 6.02
N TYR A 31 -9.78 -0.34 4.94
CA TYR A 31 -10.91 0.43 4.42
C TYR A 31 -11.95 -0.41 3.72
N GLY A 32 -11.58 -1.53 3.09
CA GLY A 32 -12.54 -2.51 2.58
C GLY A 32 -13.41 -3.09 3.70
N VAL A 33 -12.79 -3.42 4.83
CA VAL A 33 -13.51 -3.91 6.02
C VAL A 33 -14.31 -2.80 6.72
N LEU A 34 -13.73 -1.59 6.83
CA LEU A 34 -14.38 -0.44 7.45
C LEU A 34 -15.64 -0.02 6.68
N GLY A 35 -15.58 -0.01 5.34
CA GLY A 35 -16.71 0.32 4.48
C GLY A 35 -17.94 -0.55 4.74
N ALA A 36 -17.75 -1.83 5.08
CA ALA A 36 -18.83 -2.74 5.43
C ALA A 36 -19.43 -2.50 6.83
N ARG A 37 -18.75 -1.74 7.70
CA ARG A 37 -19.11 -1.55 9.11
C ARG A 37 -19.55 -0.14 9.47
N VAL A 38 -19.24 0.86 8.64
CA VAL A 38 -19.59 2.25 8.93
C VAL A 38 -21.08 2.55 8.64
N PRO A 39 -21.69 3.49 9.38
CA PRO A 39 -23.03 3.99 9.08
C PRO A 39 -23.09 4.60 7.67
N GLU A 40 -24.28 4.58 7.05
CA GLU A 40 -24.46 5.01 5.65
C GLU A 40 -23.91 6.40 5.37
N LYS A 41 -24.11 7.34 6.32
CA LYS A 41 -23.61 8.72 6.23
C LYS A 41 -22.09 8.85 6.04
N ARG A 42 -21.32 7.80 6.35
CA ARG A 42 -19.85 7.76 6.20
C ARG A 42 -19.36 6.79 5.12
N ARG A 43 -20.26 6.08 4.42
CA ARG A 43 -19.86 5.12 3.38
C ARG A 43 -19.15 5.79 2.22
N THR A 44 -19.57 7.00 1.82
CA THR A 44 -18.92 7.76 0.75
C THR A 44 -17.49 8.14 1.12
N GLU A 45 -17.25 8.62 2.34
CA GLU A 45 -15.90 8.92 2.84
C GLU A 45 -15.02 7.66 2.86
N ALA A 46 -15.55 6.54 3.37
CA ALA A 46 -14.81 5.28 3.43
C ALA A 46 -14.49 4.74 2.03
N SER A 47 -15.40 4.88 1.07
CA SER A 47 -15.19 4.46 -0.32
C SER A 47 -14.14 5.32 -1.01
N ALA A 48 -14.20 6.64 -0.83
CA ALA A 48 -13.20 7.56 -1.38
C ALA A 48 -11.79 7.30 -0.81
N ALA A 49 -11.70 7.00 0.49
CA ALA A 49 -10.43 6.61 1.10
C ALA A 49 -9.90 5.28 0.55
N TYR A 50 -10.78 4.27 0.41
CA TYR A 50 -10.44 2.99 -0.21
C TYR A 50 -9.88 3.16 -1.63
N ASP A 51 -10.58 3.92 -2.48
CA ASP A 51 -10.17 4.18 -3.86
C ASP A 51 -8.83 4.95 -3.90
N GLY A 52 -8.64 5.91 -3.00
CA GLY A 52 -7.38 6.65 -2.87
C GLY A 52 -6.19 5.76 -2.53
N HIS A 53 -6.33 4.84 -1.59
CA HIS A 53 -5.29 3.87 -1.23
C HIS A 53 -4.99 2.90 -2.38
N ARG A 54 -6.04 2.45 -3.08
CA ARG A 54 -5.90 1.64 -4.28
C ARG A 54 -5.09 2.34 -5.37
N ALA A 55 -5.39 3.61 -5.65
CA ALA A 55 -4.67 4.38 -6.66
C ALA A 55 -3.18 4.57 -6.30
N ARG A 56 -2.86 4.83 -5.02
CA ARG A 56 -1.47 4.94 -4.54
C ARG A 56 -0.71 3.62 -4.63
N ARG A 57 -1.32 2.51 -4.20
CA ARG A 57 -0.74 1.16 -4.35
C ARG A 57 -0.42 0.87 -5.82
N ASP A 58 -1.39 1.08 -6.70
CA ASP A 58 -1.24 0.82 -8.13
C ASP A 58 -0.19 1.75 -8.78
N ALA A 59 0.09 2.92 -8.20
CA ALA A 59 1.16 3.82 -8.65
C ALA A 59 2.56 3.38 -8.19
N LEU A 60 2.69 2.75 -7.03
CA LEU A 60 3.97 2.22 -6.52
C LEU A 60 4.41 0.92 -7.20
N GLN A 61 3.49 0.21 -7.86
CA GLN A 61 3.76 -1.07 -8.53
C GLN A 61 4.09 -0.94 -10.02
N ARG A 62 4.01 0.27 -10.60
CA ARG A 62 4.34 0.54 -12.01
C ARG A 62 5.79 0.98 -12.16
#